data_AF-A0A972URD4-F1
#
_entry.id   AF-A0A972URD4-F1
#
_cell.length_a   1.000
_cell.length_b   1.000
_cell.length_c   1.000
_cell.angle_alpha   90.00
_cell.angle_beta   90.00
_cell.angle_gamma   90.00
#
_symmetry.space_group_name_H-M   'P 1'
#
loop_
_entity.id
_entity.type
_entity.pdbx_description
1 polymer ?
#
loop_
_entity_poly.entity_id
_entity_poly.type
_entity_poly.pdbx_seq_one_letter_code
_entity_poly.pdbx_strand_id
1 'polypeptide(L)' 'MTRAFVFPGQGSQVVGMGQELAAAFPIARHTLQEVDDALNQNLSRLMALGPPDELTLTENAQPALMAV' A
#
# COMPACT_ATOMS: atom_id res chain seq x y z
N MET A 1 -29.45 -1.10 -9.47
CA MET A 1 -28.19 -0.69 -10.13
C MET A 1 -27.10 -1.64 -9.70
N THR A 2 -26.35 -2.19 -10.66
CA THR A 2 -25.18 -3.04 -10.38
C THR A 2 -23.93 -2.16 -10.32
N ARG A 3 -23.03 -2.42 -9.37
CA ARG A 3 -21.73 -1.74 -9.23
C ARG A 3 -20.60 -2.72 -9.55
N ALA A 4 -19.53 -2.24 -10.16
CA ALA A 4 -18.29 -2.97 -10.40
C ALA A 4 -17.13 -2.21 -9.77
N PHE A 5 -16.20 -2.94 -9.14
CA PHE A 5 -14.95 -2.40 -8.62
C PHE A 5 -13.80 -2.84 -9.52
N VAL A 6 -12.88 -1.93 -9.80
CA VAL A 6 -11.69 -2.18 -10.61
C VAL A 6 -10.49 -1.75 -9.79
N PHE A 7 -9.53 -2.65 -9.63
CA PHE A 7 -8.31 -2.43 -8.87
C PHE A 7 -7.14 -2.33 -9.86
N PRO A 8 -6.40 -1.21 -9.89
CA PRO A 8 -5.28 -1.03 -10.82
C PRO A 8 -4.09 -1.93 -10.45
N GLY A 9 -3.25 -2.24 -11.44
CA GLY A 9 -2.04 -3.03 -11.26
C GLY A 9 -0.76 -2.19 -11.12
N GLN A 10 0.38 -2.87 -11.23
CA GLN A 10 1.71 -2.28 -11.19
C GLN A 10 1.86 -1.11 -12.18
N GLY A 11 2.53 -0.04 -11.74
CA GLY A 11 2.66 1.23 -12.46
C GLY A 11 1.80 2.35 -11.85
N SER A 12 0.91 2.03 -10.91
CA SER A 12 0.06 3.00 -10.21
C SER A 12 0.54 3.35 -8.79
N GLN A 13 1.62 2.73 -8.31
CA GLN A 13 2.20 2.99 -6.98
C GLN A 13 2.80 4.40 -6.89
N VAL A 14 2.59 5.06 -5.75
CA VAL A 14 3.12 6.41 -5.48
C VAL A 14 3.53 6.53 -4.02
N VAL A 15 4.58 7.29 -3.75
CA VAL A 15 4.97 7.60 -2.36
C VAL A 15 3.87 8.44 -1.71
N GLY A 16 3.50 8.09 -0.48
CA GLY A 16 2.38 8.66 0.28
C GLY A 16 1.06 7.88 0.14
N MET A 17 1.00 6.84 -0.69
CA MET A 17 -0.21 6.01 -0.83
C MET A 17 -0.64 5.37 0.50
N GLY A 18 -1.95 5.28 0.73
CA GLY A 18 -2.53 4.70 1.94
C GLY A 18 -2.46 5.57 3.21
N GLN A 19 -1.66 6.64 3.23
CA GLN A 19 -1.47 7.48 4.43
C GLN A 19 -2.76 8.16 4.89
N GLU A 20 -3.49 8.79 3.98
CA GLU A 20 -4.74 9.49 4.31
C GLU A 20 -5.79 8.51 4.85
N LEU A 21 -5.87 7.31 4.28
CA LEU A 21 -6.74 6.24 4.76
C LEU A 21 -6.35 5.79 6.17
N ALA A 22 -5.06 5.54 6.41
CA ALA A 22 -4.55 5.12 7.72
C ALA A 22 -4.70 6.20 8.80
N ALA A 23 -4.63 7.47 8.43
CA ALA A 23 -4.86 8.60 9.32
C ALA A 23 -6.36 8.76 9.68
N ALA A 24 -7.25 8.56 8.71
CA ALA A 24 -8.69 8.73 8.91
C ALA A 24 -9.38 7.50 9.54
N PHE A 25 -8.90 6.28 9.25
CA PHE A 25 -9.59 5.04 9.60
C PHE A 25 -8.67 4.08 10.37
N PRO A 26 -9.00 3.75 11.63
CA PRO A 26 -8.22 2.78 12.41
C PRO A 26 -8.07 1.42 11.73
N ILE A 27 -9.09 0.95 11.01
CA ILE A 27 -9.04 -0.33 10.29
C ILE A 27 -7.99 -0.33 9.19
N ALA A 28 -7.83 0.77 8.43
CA ALA A 28 -6.82 0.86 7.39
C ALA A 28 -5.40 0.80 7.99
N ARG A 29 -5.19 1.46 9.13
CA ARG A 29 -3.91 1.36 9.86
C ARG A 29 -3.63 -0.06 10.34
N HIS A 30 -4.63 -0.77 10.85
CA HIS A 30 -4.46 -2.16 11.29
C HIS A 30 -4.18 -3.10 10.12
N THR A 31 -4.85 -2.93 8.98
CA THR A 31 -4.59 -3.71 7.76
C THR A 31 -3.16 -3.49 7.25
N LEU A 32 -2.65 -2.26 7.24
CA LEU A 32 -1.25 -2.00 6.88
C LEU A 32 -0.26 -2.66 7.87
N GLN A 33 -0.59 -2.70 9.17
CA GLN A 33 0.22 -3.41 10.16
C GLN A 33 0.21 -4.93 9.92
N GLU A 34 -0.94 -5.52 9.59
CA GLU A 34 -1.05 -6.94 9.25
C GLU A 34 -0.21 -7.30 8.01
N VAL A 35 -0.16 -6.40 7.01
CA VAL A 35 0.70 -6.55 5.83
C VAL A 35 2.18 -6.53 6.21
N ASP A 36 2.60 -5.56 7.04
CA ASP A 36 3.98 -5.47 7.51
C ASP A 36 4.39 -6.74 8.29
N ASP A 37 3.52 -7.22 9.17
CA ASP A 37 3.74 -8.43 9.97
C ASP A 37 3.81 -9.69 9.08
N ALA A 38 2.94 -9.80 8.08
CA ALA A 38 2.90 -10.94 7.16
C ALA A 38 4.12 -11.01 6.25
N LEU A 39 4.65 -9.85 5.84
CA LEU A 39 5.87 -9.75 5.02
C LEU A 39 7.15 -9.79 5.85
N ASN A 40 7.04 -9.60 7.17
CA ASN A 40 8.17 -9.36 8.07
C ASN A 40 9.06 -8.20 7.57
N GLN A 41 8.41 -7.15 7.07
CA GLN A 41 9.03 -5.97 6.45
C GLN A 41 8.22 -4.72 6.78
N ASN A 42 8.85 -3.55 6.78
CA ASN A 42 8.17 -2.28 7.03
C ASN A 42 7.70 -1.63 5.72
N LEU A 43 6.85 -2.34 4.98
CA LEU A 43 6.35 -1.92 3.68
C LEU A 43 5.51 -0.65 3.78
N SER A 44 4.72 -0.51 4.85
CA SER A 44 3.93 0.69 5.12
C SER A 44 4.80 1.96 5.21
N ARG A 45 6.01 1.86 5.76
CA ARG A 45 6.98 2.97 5.80
C ARG A 45 7.60 3.26 4.45
N LEU A 46 7.90 2.23 3.65
CA LEU A 46 8.37 2.41 2.27
C LEU A 46 7.31 3.13 1.43
N MET A 47 6.04 2.72 1.53
CA MET A 47 4.91 3.37 0.88
C MET A 47 4.76 4.83 1.33
N ALA A 48 4.93 5.09 2.62
CA ALA A 48 4.74 6.40 3.23
C ALA A 48 5.81 7.43 2.85
N LEU A 49 7.09 7.05 2.92
CA LEU A 49 8.23 7.98 2.91
C LEU A 49 9.45 7.44 2.16
N GLY A 50 9.34 6.27 1.55
CA GLY A 50 10.45 5.59 0.89
C GLY A 50 10.92 6.27 -0.39
N PRO A 51 12.12 5.91 -0.89
CA PRO A 51 12.58 6.33 -2.21
C PRO A 51 11.60 5.81 -3.30
N PRO A 52 11.16 6.65 -4.26
CA PRO A 52 10.28 6.22 -5.33
C PRO A 52 10.81 5.04 -6.16
N ASP A 53 12.13 5.00 -6.37
CA ASP A 53 12.78 3.94 -7.15
C ASP A 53 12.74 2.59 -6.42
N GLU A 54 12.84 2.59 -5.09
CA GLU A 54 12.72 1.40 -4.26
C GLU A 54 11.26 0.90 -4.22
N LEU A 55 10.28 1.81 -4.10
CA LEU A 55 8.86 1.47 -4.19
C LEU A 55 8.48 0.89 -5.56
N THR A 56 9.20 1.27 -6.62
CA THR A 56 8.94 0.80 -7.99
C THR A 56 9.50 -0.60 -8.27
N LEU A 57 10.38 -1.12 -7.40
CA LEU A 57 10.81 -2.52 -7.49
C LEU A 57 9.60 -3.43 -7.40
N THR A 58 9.49 -4.41 -8.30
CA THR A 58 8.33 -5.31 -8.38
C THR A 58 8.02 -6.00 -7.04
N GLU A 59 9.06 -6.34 -6.27
CA GLU A 59 8.94 -6.94 -4.94
C GLU A 59 8.23 -6.05 -3.91
N ASN A 60 8.28 -4.72 -4.09
CA ASN A 60 7.63 -3.73 -3.24
C ASN A 60 6.31 -3.24 -3.86
N ALA A 61 6.31 -2.93 -5.16
CA ALA A 61 5.17 -2.37 -5.87
C ALA A 61 3.94 -3.28 -5.83
N GLN A 62 4.12 -4.60 -6.01
CA GLN A 62 3.00 -5.54 -6.02
C GLN A 62 2.32 -5.66 -4.65
N PRO A 63 3.03 -5.93 -3.53
CA PRO A 63 2.38 -5.97 -2.23
C PRO A 63 1.88 -4.59 -1.79
N ALA A 64 2.56 -3.50 -2.16
CA ALA A 64 2.12 -2.15 -1.85
C ALA A 64 0.73 -1.87 -2.45
N LEU A 65 0.53 -2.21 -3.74
CA LEU A 65 -0.76 -2.02 -4.42
C LEU A 65 -1.84 -2.99 -3.95
N MET A 66 -1.48 -4.17 -3.46
CA MET A 66 -2.44 -5.07 -2.82
C MET A 66 -2.95 -4.52 -1.49
N ALA A 67 -2.14 -3.73 -0.79
CA ALA A 67 -2.44 -3.21 0.53
C ALA A 67 -3.34 -1.95 0.54
N VAL A 68 -3.60 -1.29 -0.60
CA VAL A 68 -4.34 -0.01 -0.70
C VAL A 68 -5.47 0.02 -1.73
#